data_AF-A0A8S3UUB3-F1
#
_entry.id   AF-A0A8S3UUB3-F1
#
_cell.length_a   1.000
_cell.length_b   1.000
_cell.length_c   1.000
_cell.angle_alpha   90.00
_cell.angle_beta   90.00
_cell.angle_gamma   90.00
#
_symmetry.space_group_name_H-M   'P 1'
#
loop_
_entity.id
_entity.type
_entity.pdbx_description
1 polymer ?
#
loop_
_entity_poly.entity_id
_entity_poly.type
_entity_poly.pdbx_seq_one_letter_code
_entity_poly.pdbx_strand_id
1 'polypeptide(L)'
;MLHFIGFATGQRYDTTKYTDRFGGPANFLCLPNNPELSNRTIPGNSFIYGTEYEENFLHSDSDSEDVPCAFCRSNGSASTAMFPGRKTCYDGWKMEYLGYIMSGYFGYRASSYICVDIDGEYVQGGKPDIDGQALYATGTKCGTLPCPPYNDNLAVYCVFLLYFFVVAITLGHNDDTGDINKRLLLNDPDIAATRLANVEAAIQNLKGEVSKLKVDLKTEQTRNVQHETKISQMTQSLRMIQEYGSSYIRWGRTQCDGANSELVYSGYAAGQIYYDSKYTTRFGGPGNMLCLPNNPELSNRTAPGNSNIYGSEFEESTFGHGSRQEDVPCALCRSRNSTTSVMIPGRKTCFKGWKIEYNGLLASSCNTCKASSYVCVDKNPEYIPGGETNDNQNLLYTTGTICGSLPCPPYHNNLELLCVVCSK
;
A
#
# COMPACT_ATOMS: atom_id res chain seq x y z
N MET A 1 -10.81 1.82 -7.19
CA MET A 1 -11.23 0.47 -7.64
C MET A 1 -11.10 -0.48 -6.45
N LEU A 2 -12.23 -0.93 -5.92
CA LEU A 2 -12.30 -1.96 -4.89
C LEU A 2 -11.58 -3.23 -5.38
N HIS A 3 -10.74 -3.82 -4.53
CA HIS A 3 -10.05 -5.08 -4.82
C HIS A 3 -10.57 -6.23 -3.96
N PHE A 4 -10.80 -6.00 -2.66
CA PHE A 4 -11.52 -6.90 -1.79
C PHE A 4 -12.16 -6.16 -0.61
N ILE A 5 -13.17 -6.79 -0.01
CA ILE A 5 -13.75 -6.44 1.29
C ILE A 5 -13.31 -7.52 2.28
N GLY A 6 -13.13 -7.13 3.53
CA GLY A 6 -12.65 -7.96 4.61
C GLY A 6 -13.18 -7.51 5.98
N PHE A 7 -12.61 -8.11 7.02
CA PHE A 7 -12.87 -7.76 8.42
C PHE A 7 -11.65 -7.03 8.97
N ALA A 8 -11.88 -5.92 9.66
CA ALA A 8 -10.83 -5.26 10.42
C ALA A 8 -10.43 -6.14 11.60
N THR A 9 -9.14 -6.14 11.93
CA THR A 9 -8.56 -7.03 12.95
C THR A 9 -7.38 -6.38 13.65
N GLY A 10 -7.10 -6.81 14.88
CA GLY A 10 -5.99 -6.33 15.69
C GLY A 10 -5.68 -7.25 16.87
N GLN A 11 -5.30 -6.66 18.00
CA GLN A 11 -5.01 -7.35 19.25
C GLN A 11 -6.25 -7.33 20.17
N ARG A 12 -6.41 -8.35 21.02
CA ARG A 12 -7.51 -8.38 22.00
C ARG A 12 -7.47 -7.21 22.98
N TYR A 13 -8.65 -6.67 23.27
CA TYR A 13 -9.05 -5.86 24.41
C TYR A 13 -9.11 -6.72 25.67
N ASP A 14 -8.65 -6.18 26.81
CA ASP A 14 -8.74 -6.87 28.09
C ASP A 14 -8.86 -5.83 29.20
N THR A 15 -9.99 -5.88 29.91
CA THR A 15 -10.36 -4.94 30.98
C THR A 15 -9.70 -5.26 32.32
N THR A 16 -8.98 -6.38 32.45
CA THR A 16 -8.47 -6.88 33.73
C THR A 16 -7.18 -6.17 34.18
N LYS A 17 -7.31 -5.13 35.03
CA LYS A 17 -6.18 -4.37 35.62
C LYS A 17 -5.11 -5.17 36.42
N TYR A 18 -5.17 -6.51 36.47
CA TYR A 18 -4.49 -7.33 37.48
C TYR A 18 -3.79 -8.61 36.98
N THR A 19 -3.59 -8.84 35.68
CA THR A 19 -2.68 -9.92 35.24
C THR A 19 -1.62 -9.39 34.27
N ASP A 20 -0.33 -9.66 34.49
CA ASP A 20 0.78 -9.12 33.68
C ASP A 20 0.89 -9.71 32.25
N ARG A 21 -0.22 -10.17 31.66
CA ARG A 21 -0.27 -10.94 30.40
C ARG A 21 -0.83 -10.11 29.25
N PHE A 22 -0.19 -8.98 28.96
CA PHE A 22 -0.69 -8.05 27.94
C PHE A 22 0.34 -7.70 26.89
N GLY A 23 -0.05 -7.83 25.64
CA GLY A 23 0.46 -7.06 24.51
C GLY A 23 0.88 -7.94 23.36
N GLY A 24 0.67 -7.43 22.15
CA GLY A 24 0.95 -8.08 20.90
C GLY A 24 1.08 -6.99 19.82
N PRO A 25 0.70 -7.26 18.56
CA PRO A 25 0.90 -6.30 17.48
C PRO A 25 -0.07 -5.11 17.53
N ALA A 26 0.48 -3.91 17.35
CA ALA A 26 -0.20 -2.61 17.43
C ALA A 26 -0.97 -2.22 16.15
N ASN A 27 -0.83 -2.98 15.06
CA ASN A 27 -1.27 -2.56 13.73
C ASN A 27 -2.59 -3.24 13.36
N PHE A 28 -3.54 -2.45 12.88
CA PHE A 28 -4.79 -2.97 12.33
C PHE A 28 -4.56 -3.62 10.96
N LEU A 29 -5.15 -4.78 10.74
CA LEU A 29 -5.12 -5.50 9.45
C LEU A 29 -6.52 -5.67 8.87
N CYS A 30 -6.61 -5.63 7.54
CA CYS A 30 -7.83 -5.97 6.82
C CYS A 30 -7.73 -7.41 6.29
N LEU A 31 -8.38 -8.37 6.95
CA LEU A 31 -8.35 -9.78 6.54
C LEU A 31 -9.43 -10.07 5.49
N PRO A 32 -9.12 -10.72 4.36
CA PRO A 32 -10.07 -10.90 3.26
C PRO A 32 -11.25 -11.80 3.64
N ASN A 33 -12.40 -11.62 2.99
CA ASN A 33 -13.56 -12.52 3.19
C ASN A 33 -13.39 -13.95 2.64
N ASN A 34 -12.23 -14.30 2.08
CA ASN A 34 -11.95 -15.61 1.48
C ASN A 34 -10.52 -16.12 1.79
N PRO A 35 -10.18 -16.33 3.08
CA PRO A 35 -8.85 -16.72 3.49
C PRO A 35 -8.42 -18.10 2.98
N GLU A 36 -7.13 -18.22 2.69
CA GLU A 36 -6.40 -19.48 2.54
C GLU A 36 -5.68 -19.73 3.88
N LEU A 37 -6.24 -20.57 4.75
CA LEU A 37 -5.68 -20.87 6.08
C LEU A 37 -4.68 -22.03 6.04
N SER A 38 -3.75 -22.06 7.00
CA SER A 38 -2.89 -23.21 7.24
C SER A 38 -3.71 -24.39 7.76
N ASN A 39 -3.20 -25.61 7.57
CA ASN A 39 -3.75 -26.82 8.18
C ASN A 39 -3.14 -27.13 9.56
N ARG A 40 -2.32 -26.22 10.10
CA ARG A 40 -1.66 -26.33 11.40
C ARG A 40 -2.33 -25.46 12.44
N THR A 41 -2.43 -25.97 13.66
CA THR A 41 -2.86 -25.23 14.85
C THR A 41 -1.67 -24.64 15.58
N ILE A 42 -1.74 -23.36 15.98
CA ILE A 42 -0.67 -22.70 16.74
C ILE A 42 -0.65 -23.13 18.22
N PRO A 43 0.52 -23.13 18.89
CA PRO A 43 0.66 -23.44 20.32
C PRO A 43 0.15 -22.35 21.26
N GLY A 44 -0.34 -21.22 20.73
CA GLY A 44 -1.08 -20.20 21.49
C GLY A 44 -0.31 -18.93 21.88
N ASN A 45 0.81 -18.66 21.21
CA ASN A 45 1.69 -17.53 21.54
C ASN A 45 1.29 -16.22 20.86
N SER A 46 0.86 -16.21 19.60
CA SER A 46 0.45 -14.99 18.88
C SER A 46 -0.94 -15.17 18.25
N PHE A 47 -1.83 -14.20 18.49
CA PHE A 47 -3.24 -14.28 18.09
C PHE A 47 -3.73 -12.98 17.47
N ILE A 48 -4.59 -13.10 16.45
CA ILE A 48 -5.31 -11.99 15.82
C ILE A 48 -6.82 -12.12 16.04
N TYR A 49 -7.45 -10.99 16.38
CA TYR A 49 -8.86 -10.87 16.76
C TYR A 49 -9.56 -9.90 15.82
N GLY A 50 -10.87 -10.02 15.65
CA GLY A 50 -11.68 -9.02 14.95
C GLY A 50 -11.67 -7.66 15.64
N THR A 51 -12.08 -6.62 14.94
CA THR A 51 -12.17 -5.27 15.46
C THR A 51 -13.64 -4.86 15.60
N GLU A 52 -13.97 -4.24 16.73
CA GLU A 52 -15.30 -3.69 17.03
C GLU A 52 -15.18 -2.20 17.35
N TYR A 53 -16.22 -1.42 17.04
CA TYR A 53 -16.30 -0.04 17.53
C TYR A 53 -16.67 -0.05 19.01
N GLU A 54 -16.06 0.85 19.78
CA GLU A 54 -16.60 1.20 21.09
C GLU A 54 -17.09 2.65 21.10
N GLU A 55 -18.17 2.87 21.85
CA GLU A 55 -18.96 4.09 21.91
C GLU A 55 -19.84 4.32 20.67
N ASN A 56 -21.06 4.83 20.89
CA ASN A 56 -21.97 5.28 19.83
C ASN A 56 -21.52 6.63 19.22
N PHE A 57 -20.27 6.69 18.75
CA PHE A 57 -19.62 7.89 18.26
C PHE A 57 -19.86 8.15 16.77
N LEU A 58 -19.84 7.10 15.93
CA LEU A 58 -20.11 7.24 14.49
C LEU A 58 -21.63 7.26 14.24
N HIS A 59 -22.35 6.28 14.77
CA HIS A 59 -23.80 6.13 14.65
C HIS A 59 -24.44 5.76 16.01
N SER A 60 -25.76 5.93 16.13
CA SER A 60 -26.51 5.70 17.39
C SER A 60 -26.47 4.28 17.92
N ASP A 61 -26.15 3.32 17.04
CA ASP A 61 -26.17 1.88 17.26
C ASP A 61 -24.88 1.26 16.68
N SER A 62 -23.74 1.94 16.88
CA SER A 62 -22.41 1.48 16.44
C SER A 62 -21.58 0.83 17.55
N ASP A 63 -21.94 1.03 18.81
CA ASP A 63 -21.27 0.46 19.96
C ASP A 63 -21.32 -1.08 19.95
N SER A 64 -20.17 -1.73 20.17
CA SER A 64 -19.99 -3.19 20.11
C SER A 64 -20.24 -3.86 18.75
N GLU A 65 -20.32 -3.09 17.65
CA GLU A 65 -20.51 -3.63 16.31
C GLU A 65 -19.19 -3.93 15.57
N ASP A 66 -19.17 -5.04 14.83
CA ASP A 66 -18.02 -5.54 14.06
C ASP A 66 -17.63 -4.59 12.91
N VAL A 67 -16.34 -4.27 12.78
CA VAL A 67 -15.81 -3.27 11.83
C VAL A 67 -15.39 -3.92 10.50
N PRO A 68 -16.07 -3.61 9.37
CA PRO A 68 -15.66 -4.03 8.05
C PRO A 68 -14.46 -3.22 7.54
N CYS A 69 -13.78 -3.74 6.52
CA CYS A 69 -12.69 -3.02 5.87
C CYS A 69 -12.68 -3.29 4.36
N ALA A 70 -12.11 -2.37 3.59
CA ALA A 70 -11.96 -2.54 2.14
C ALA A 70 -10.54 -2.17 1.69
N PHE A 71 -9.94 -3.01 0.85
CA PHE A 71 -8.69 -2.68 0.17
C PHE A 71 -8.98 -2.13 -1.24
N CYS A 72 -8.56 -0.88 -1.46
CA CYS A 72 -8.85 -0.12 -2.66
C CYS A 72 -7.56 0.34 -3.34
N ARG A 73 -7.44 0.08 -4.65
CA ARG A 73 -6.43 0.75 -5.49
C ARG A 73 -7.06 1.97 -6.14
N SER A 74 -6.52 3.15 -5.92
CA SER A 74 -6.90 4.32 -6.73
C SER A 74 -6.07 4.39 -8.01
N ASN A 75 -6.62 5.04 -9.04
CA ASN A 75 -6.05 5.06 -10.39
C ASN A 75 -5.48 6.46 -10.70
N GLY A 76 -4.27 6.51 -11.27
CA GLY A 76 -3.64 7.75 -11.73
C GLY A 76 -2.83 8.52 -10.69
N SER A 77 -2.58 7.92 -9.53
CA SER A 77 -1.97 8.59 -8.38
C SER A 77 -0.61 8.00 -8.03
N ALA A 78 0.35 8.88 -7.72
CA ALA A 78 1.73 8.49 -7.44
C ALA A 78 1.95 8.05 -5.99
N SER A 79 1.12 8.51 -5.06
CA SER A 79 1.25 8.23 -3.62
C SER A 79 -0.08 8.38 -2.89
N THR A 80 -0.22 7.66 -1.77
CA THR A 80 -1.32 7.78 -0.81
C THR A 80 -0.83 8.37 0.51
N ALA A 81 -1.61 9.24 1.16
CA ALA A 81 -1.28 9.75 2.50
C ALA A 81 -2.54 10.03 3.34
N MET A 82 -2.41 9.86 4.66
CA MET A 82 -3.40 10.30 5.66
C MET A 82 -2.95 11.64 6.26
N PHE A 83 -3.78 12.68 6.18
CA PHE A 83 -3.53 13.96 6.87
C PHE A 83 -4.48 14.10 8.07
N PRO A 84 -3.98 13.95 9.32
CA PRO A 84 -4.77 14.15 10.53
C PRO A 84 -5.02 15.65 10.81
N GLY A 85 -6.05 15.94 11.59
CA GLY A 85 -6.45 17.29 11.99
C GLY A 85 -7.17 18.11 10.92
N ARG A 86 -7.57 17.52 9.78
CA ARG A 86 -8.11 18.26 8.63
C ARG A 86 -9.39 17.66 8.06
N LYS A 87 -10.19 18.52 7.42
CA LYS A 87 -11.36 18.14 6.59
C LYS A 87 -11.16 18.38 5.08
N THR A 88 -10.00 18.89 4.66
CA THR A 88 -9.72 19.31 3.28
C THR A 88 -8.30 18.94 2.86
N CYS A 89 -8.04 18.94 1.56
CA CYS A 89 -6.73 18.61 0.96
C CYS A 89 -5.75 19.80 1.05
N TYR A 90 -4.44 19.56 0.87
CA TYR A 90 -3.52 20.60 0.40
C TYR A 90 -3.55 20.65 -1.13
N ASP A 91 -3.05 21.74 -1.72
CA ASP A 91 -2.99 21.90 -3.18
C ASP A 91 -2.23 20.73 -3.85
N GLY A 92 -2.72 20.28 -4.99
CA GLY A 92 -2.20 19.10 -5.71
C GLY A 92 -2.64 17.75 -5.14
N TRP A 93 -3.34 17.71 -4.01
CA TRP A 93 -3.93 16.48 -3.45
C TRP A 93 -5.43 16.39 -3.70
N LYS A 94 -5.90 15.18 -3.99
CA LYS A 94 -7.33 14.86 -4.15
C LYS A 94 -7.84 14.03 -2.96
N MET A 95 -9.04 14.32 -2.48
CA MET A 95 -9.76 13.54 -1.47
C MET A 95 -10.24 12.20 -2.03
N GLU A 96 -9.98 11.13 -1.28
CA GLU A 96 -10.65 9.84 -1.48
C GLU A 96 -11.74 9.61 -0.42
N TYR A 97 -11.44 9.84 0.86
CA TYR A 97 -12.45 9.86 1.92
C TYR A 97 -12.08 10.82 3.07
N LEU A 98 -13.10 11.20 3.85
CA LEU A 98 -13.04 12.00 5.08
C LEU A 98 -13.41 11.09 6.25
N GLY A 99 -12.75 11.26 7.40
CA GLY A 99 -12.95 10.37 8.53
C GLY A 99 -12.58 10.98 9.89
N TYR A 100 -12.59 10.12 10.90
CA TYR A 100 -12.05 10.38 12.24
C TYR A 100 -10.84 9.51 12.51
N ILE A 101 -9.86 10.05 13.24
CA ILE A 101 -8.77 9.26 13.80
C ILE A 101 -9.34 8.42 14.94
N MET A 102 -9.17 7.10 14.82
CA MET A 102 -9.51 6.14 15.87
C MET A 102 -8.27 5.30 16.23
N SER A 103 -8.26 4.82 17.47
CA SER A 103 -7.19 3.99 18.04
C SER A 103 -7.74 3.16 19.20
N GLY A 104 -6.96 2.21 19.72
CA GLY A 104 -7.29 1.54 20.98
C GLY A 104 -7.24 2.49 22.18
N TYR A 105 -7.98 2.16 23.24
CA TYR A 105 -8.14 3.04 24.41
C TYR A 105 -6.83 3.38 25.12
N PHE A 106 -6.71 4.64 25.53
CA PHE A 106 -5.49 5.29 26.01
C PHE A 106 -4.87 4.68 27.29
N GLY A 107 -5.62 3.86 28.03
CA GLY A 107 -5.15 3.15 29.22
C GLY A 107 -4.41 1.83 28.95
N TYR A 108 -4.36 1.36 27.69
CA TYR A 108 -3.74 0.09 27.30
C TYR A 108 -2.40 0.28 26.59
N ARG A 109 -1.79 -0.82 26.10
CA ARG A 109 -0.54 -0.75 25.31
C ARG A 109 -0.81 -0.10 23.94
N ALA A 110 0.22 0.54 23.39
CA ALA A 110 0.11 1.37 22.19
C ALA A 110 -0.46 0.60 20.99
N SER A 111 -1.45 1.21 20.33
CA SER A 111 -1.96 0.82 19.01
C SER A 111 -1.59 1.87 17.96
N SER A 112 -1.76 1.53 16.69
CA SER A 112 -1.71 2.48 15.58
C SER A 112 -2.88 3.47 15.64
N TYR A 113 -2.68 4.66 15.09
CA TYR A 113 -3.78 5.56 14.73
C TYR A 113 -4.22 5.25 13.29
N ILE A 114 -5.51 5.02 13.09
CA ILE A 114 -6.11 4.80 11.77
C ILE A 114 -7.17 5.86 11.46
N CYS A 115 -7.44 6.08 10.17
CA CYS A 115 -8.52 6.97 9.72
C CYS A 115 -9.73 6.13 9.34
N VAL A 116 -10.78 6.15 10.17
CA VAL A 116 -12.06 5.48 9.91
C VAL A 116 -12.99 6.44 9.20
N ASP A 117 -13.72 5.97 8.19
CA ASP A 117 -14.65 6.79 7.40
C ASP A 117 -15.72 7.47 8.28
N ILE A 118 -16.16 8.66 7.88
CA ILE A 118 -17.19 9.42 8.60
C ILE A 118 -18.57 8.74 8.52
N ASP A 119 -18.81 7.99 7.44
CA ASP A 119 -20.02 7.18 7.21
C ASP A 119 -19.70 5.67 7.44
N GLY A 120 -18.96 5.37 8.51
CA GLY A 120 -18.39 4.04 8.79
C GLY A 120 -19.43 2.92 8.89
N GLU A 121 -19.34 1.94 7.99
CA GLU A 121 -20.18 0.73 7.98
C GLU A 121 -19.90 -0.19 9.18
N TYR A 122 -20.83 -1.13 9.42
CA TYR A 122 -20.73 -2.23 10.40
C TYR A 122 -21.21 -3.57 9.80
N VAL A 123 -20.80 -4.71 10.37
CA VAL A 123 -21.17 -6.05 9.86
C VAL A 123 -22.50 -6.52 10.47
N GLN A 124 -23.58 -6.43 9.69
CA GLN A 124 -24.90 -6.92 10.11
C GLN A 124 -24.89 -8.40 10.53
N GLY A 125 -25.32 -8.67 11.76
CA GLY A 125 -25.34 -10.02 12.33
C GLY A 125 -24.04 -10.44 13.01
N GLY A 126 -23.14 -9.48 13.30
CA GLY A 126 -22.08 -9.64 14.28
C GLY A 126 -22.62 -10.07 15.65
N LYS A 127 -21.73 -10.54 16.53
CA LYS A 127 -22.10 -10.84 17.91
C LYS A 127 -21.85 -9.60 18.76
N PRO A 128 -22.83 -9.09 19.51
CA PRO A 128 -22.58 -7.96 20.40
C PRO A 128 -21.61 -8.36 21.51
N ASP A 129 -20.57 -7.55 21.68
CA ASP A 129 -19.57 -7.54 22.76
C ASP A 129 -18.89 -8.89 23.06
N ILE A 130 -17.65 -9.06 22.55
CA ILE A 130 -16.81 -10.23 22.81
C ILE A 130 -15.35 -9.88 23.14
N ASP A 131 -15.08 -8.64 23.59
CA ASP A 131 -13.73 -8.10 23.85
C ASP A 131 -12.73 -8.41 22.70
N GLY A 132 -13.04 -7.98 21.48
CA GLY A 132 -12.18 -8.02 20.30
C GLY A 132 -11.09 -6.95 20.34
N GLN A 133 -10.66 -6.42 19.20
CA GLN A 133 -9.87 -5.19 19.14
C GLN A 133 -10.84 -4.00 19.15
N ALA A 134 -10.99 -3.32 20.29
CA ALA A 134 -11.85 -2.14 20.37
C ALA A 134 -11.21 -0.90 19.69
N LEU A 135 -12.05 -0.08 19.03
CA LEU A 135 -11.71 1.21 18.40
C LEU A 135 -12.46 2.37 19.06
N TYR A 136 -11.71 3.36 19.54
CA TYR A 136 -12.21 4.55 20.21
C TYR A 136 -11.90 5.82 19.41
N ALA A 137 -12.80 6.80 19.48
CA ALA A 137 -12.59 8.13 18.89
C ALA A 137 -11.39 8.84 19.56
N THR A 138 -10.40 9.25 18.76
CA THR A 138 -9.19 9.88 19.29
C THR A 138 -9.40 11.38 19.49
N GLY A 139 -9.52 11.79 20.76
CA GLY A 139 -9.56 13.19 21.19
C GLY A 139 -8.17 13.83 21.30
N THR A 140 -8.08 15.12 20.96
CA THR A 140 -6.91 15.96 21.28
C THR A 140 -6.71 16.16 22.78
N LYS A 141 -5.46 16.25 23.23
CA LYS A 141 -5.10 16.68 24.60
C LYS A 141 -4.09 17.82 24.57
N CYS A 142 -4.47 18.97 25.12
CA CYS A 142 -3.63 20.17 25.17
C CYS A 142 -2.46 20.02 26.14
N GLY A 143 -1.31 20.60 25.80
CA GLY A 143 -0.08 20.51 26.60
C GLY A 143 1.14 20.69 25.70
N THR A 144 1.79 19.58 25.34
CA THR A 144 2.77 19.58 24.24
C THR A 144 2.10 19.79 22.88
N LEU A 145 0.82 19.40 22.73
CA LEU A 145 0.00 19.81 21.59
C LEU A 145 -0.44 21.28 21.79
N PRO A 146 -0.12 22.19 20.85
CA PRO A 146 -0.50 23.60 20.99
C PRO A 146 -2.00 23.82 20.84
N CYS A 147 -2.57 24.57 21.77
CA CYS A 147 -3.97 24.98 21.75
C CYS A 147 -4.06 26.50 21.98
N PRO A 148 -4.55 27.31 21.02
CA PRO A 148 -4.96 26.98 19.65
C PRO A 148 -3.78 26.53 18.73
N PRO A 149 -4.03 25.99 17.51
CA PRO A 149 -5.31 25.88 16.81
C PRO A 149 -6.16 24.67 17.21
N TYR A 150 -5.61 23.71 17.94
CA TYR A 150 -6.38 22.60 18.52
C TYR A 150 -7.12 23.06 19.78
N ASN A 151 -8.17 22.34 20.16
CA ASN A 151 -8.88 22.51 21.43
C ASN A 151 -8.76 21.21 22.24
N ASP A 152 -8.99 21.23 23.55
CA ASP A 152 -8.93 20.02 24.38
C ASP A 152 -10.17 19.14 24.14
N ASN A 153 -9.99 17.81 24.12
CA ASN A 153 -11.04 16.78 24.02
C ASN A 153 -11.91 16.81 22.74
N LEU A 154 -11.43 17.37 21.63
CA LEU A 154 -12.15 17.27 20.35
C LEU A 154 -11.62 16.11 19.51
N ALA A 155 -12.54 15.35 18.90
CA ALA A 155 -12.19 14.28 17.97
C ALA A 155 -11.39 14.81 16.77
N VAL A 156 -10.31 14.12 16.43
CA VAL A 156 -9.41 14.51 15.34
C VAL A 156 -9.95 13.99 14.01
N TYR A 157 -10.33 14.90 13.10
CA TYR A 157 -10.65 14.53 11.71
C TYR A 157 -9.42 14.06 10.95
N CYS A 158 -9.61 13.27 9.89
CA CYS A 158 -8.56 12.86 8.98
C CYS A 158 -9.05 12.82 7.53
N VAL A 159 -8.14 12.97 6.59
CA VAL A 159 -8.44 12.80 5.15
C VAL A 159 -7.42 11.86 4.54
N PHE A 160 -7.89 10.89 3.75
CA PHE A 160 -7.02 10.02 2.95
C PHE A 160 -6.97 10.50 1.50
N LEU A 161 -5.75 10.59 0.96
CA LEU A 161 -5.45 11.49 -0.15
C LEU A 161 -4.52 10.91 -1.19
N LEU A 162 -4.57 11.49 -2.39
CA LEU A 162 -3.76 11.10 -3.55
C LEU A 162 -3.08 12.28 -4.21
N TYR A 163 -1.81 12.12 -4.58
CA TYR A 163 -1.06 13.11 -5.36
C TYR A 163 -1.08 12.79 -6.87
N PHE A 164 -1.38 13.79 -7.69
CA PHE A 164 -1.40 13.69 -9.16
C PHE A 164 -0.28 14.53 -9.78
N PHE A 165 0.58 13.90 -10.58
CA PHE A 165 1.60 14.60 -11.36
C PHE A 165 1.02 15.02 -12.71
N VAL A 166 0.73 16.31 -12.90
CA VAL A 166 0.18 16.84 -14.16
C VAL A 166 1.30 17.47 -14.98
N VAL A 167 1.69 16.82 -16.07
CA VAL A 167 2.58 17.42 -17.07
C VAL A 167 1.72 18.27 -18.02
N ALA A 168 1.74 19.59 -17.82
CA ALA A 168 1.10 20.54 -18.73
C ALA A 168 2.01 20.79 -19.96
N ILE A 169 1.50 20.50 -21.16
CA ILE A 169 2.14 20.88 -22.42
C ILE A 169 1.25 21.90 -23.13
N THR A 170 1.72 23.15 -23.19
CA THR A 170 1.10 24.19 -24.00
C THR A 170 1.57 24.07 -25.45
N LEU A 171 0.63 24.06 -26.39
CA LEU A 171 0.92 24.15 -27.83
C LEU A 171 0.47 25.52 -28.35
N GLY A 172 1.43 26.36 -28.71
CA GLY A 172 1.19 27.60 -29.45
C GLY A 172 1.55 27.43 -30.92
N HIS A 173 0.73 27.98 -31.81
CA HIS A 173 1.09 28.25 -33.21
C HIS A 173 0.31 29.46 -33.72
N ASN A 174 1.02 30.34 -34.41
CA ASN A 174 0.51 31.55 -35.06
C ASN A 174 0.99 31.58 -36.51
N ASP A 175 0.27 32.34 -37.35
CA ASP A 175 0.74 33.00 -38.58
C ASP A 175 1.13 32.11 -39.80
N ASP A 176 0.72 32.36 -41.06
CA ASP A 176 -0.09 33.41 -41.68
C ASP A 176 -0.38 32.97 -43.16
N THR A 177 -0.80 33.92 -43.99
CA THR A 177 -1.50 33.84 -45.27
C THR A 177 -0.62 33.84 -46.53
N GLY A 178 -1.23 33.57 -47.70
CA GLY A 178 -0.61 33.72 -49.02
C GLY A 178 -1.54 33.41 -50.21
N ASP A 179 -1.98 34.44 -50.94
CA ASP A 179 -2.88 34.39 -52.10
C ASP A 179 -2.14 34.32 -53.45
N ILE A 180 -2.75 33.71 -54.47
CA ILE A 180 -2.50 34.07 -55.88
C ILE A 180 -3.70 33.79 -56.79
N ASN A 181 -4.24 34.86 -57.40
CA ASN A 181 -5.10 34.81 -58.58
C ASN A 181 -4.32 35.22 -59.86
N LYS A 182 -4.66 34.61 -61.01
CA LYS A 182 -4.76 35.28 -62.33
C LYS A 182 -5.33 34.37 -63.43
N ARG A 183 -6.20 34.93 -64.27
CA ARG A 183 -6.73 34.35 -65.52
C ARG A 183 -6.09 35.04 -66.73
N LEU A 184 -6.05 34.36 -67.89
CA LEU A 184 -6.17 35.03 -69.20
C LEU A 184 -6.81 34.07 -70.23
N LEU A 185 -7.55 34.64 -71.18
CA LEU A 185 -8.27 33.96 -72.29
C LEU A 185 -7.59 34.31 -73.63
N LEU A 186 -7.77 33.49 -74.67
CA LEU A 186 -8.13 33.91 -76.04
C LEU A 186 -8.30 32.75 -77.05
N ASN A 187 -9.05 33.04 -78.10
CA ASN A 187 -9.54 32.22 -79.23
C ASN A 187 -8.84 32.70 -80.54
N ASP A 188 -8.85 32.07 -81.74
CA ASP A 188 -9.32 30.80 -82.36
C ASP A 188 -8.76 30.77 -83.83
N PRO A 189 -9.10 29.85 -84.77
CA PRO A 189 -9.41 28.41 -84.69
C PRO A 189 -8.69 27.52 -85.78
N ASP A 190 -8.90 26.21 -85.65
CA ASP A 190 -9.14 25.20 -86.72
C ASP A 190 -8.06 24.44 -87.53
N ILE A 191 -8.49 23.24 -87.98
CA ILE A 191 -7.81 22.21 -88.81
C ILE A 191 -6.85 21.23 -88.06
N ALA A 192 -6.77 21.31 -86.73
CA ALA A 192 -6.25 20.21 -85.88
C ALA A 192 -7.23 19.76 -84.76
N ALA A 193 -8.44 20.34 -84.75
CA ALA A 193 -9.29 20.46 -83.57
C ALA A 193 -9.69 19.13 -82.90
N THR A 194 -10.13 18.11 -83.64
CA THR A 194 -10.74 16.91 -83.01
C THR A 194 -9.74 16.01 -82.28
N ARG A 195 -8.50 15.92 -82.75
CA ARG A 195 -7.44 15.17 -82.03
C ARG A 195 -6.78 16.02 -80.96
N LEU A 196 -6.62 17.33 -81.19
CA LEU A 196 -6.05 18.24 -80.20
C LEU A 196 -6.97 18.38 -78.98
N ALA A 197 -8.28 18.61 -79.17
CA ALA A 197 -9.25 18.72 -78.08
C ALA A 197 -9.33 17.45 -77.21
N ASN A 198 -9.24 16.26 -77.81
CA ASN A 198 -9.21 15.00 -77.06
C ASN A 198 -7.92 14.85 -76.22
N VAL A 199 -6.78 15.30 -76.74
CA VAL A 199 -5.50 15.31 -76.01
C VAL A 199 -5.51 16.37 -74.90
N GLU A 200 -6.06 17.57 -75.17
CA GLU A 200 -6.23 18.63 -74.17
C GLU A 200 -7.16 18.19 -73.04
N ALA A 201 -8.30 17.55 -73.36
CA ALA A 201 -9.20 16.99 -72.35
C ALA A 201 -8.50 15.92 -71.47
N ALA A 202 -7.71 15.04 -72.08
CA ALA A 202 -6.90 14.06 -71.33
C ALA A 202 -5.84 14.73 -70.45
N ILE A 203 -5.17 15.78 -70.93
CA ILE A 203 -4.20 16.58 -70.17
C ILE A 203 -4.88 17.28 -68.98
N GLN A 204 -6.08 17.84 -69.16
CA GLN A 204 -6.81 18.47 -68.06
C GLN A 204 -7.28 17.44 -67.02
N ASN A 205 -7.73 16.25 -67.44
CA ASN A 205 -8.07 15.18 -66.50
C ASN A 205 -6.84 14.72 -65.69
N LEU A 206 -5.72 14.47 -66.35
CA LEU A 206 -4.44 14.12 -65.68
C LEU A 206 -3.96 15.23 -64.73
N LYS A 207 -4.11 16.51 -65.08
CA LYS A 207 -3.81 17.63 -64.16
C LYS A 207 -4.72 17.60 -62.93
N GLY A 208 -5.99 17.23 -63.09
CA GLY A 208 -6.93 17.02 -61.98
C GLY A 208 -6.49 15.87 -61.05
N GLU A 209 -6.15 14.72 -61.62
CA GLU A 209 -5.64 13.56 -60.88
C GLU A 209 -4.34 13.86 -60.14
N VAL A 210 -3.36 14.50 -60.79
CA VAL A 210 -2.11 14.95 -60.15
C VAL A 210 -2.35 15.95 -59.03
N SER A 211 -3.32 16.87 -59.20
CA SER A 211 -3.69 17.82 -58.15
C SER A 211 -4.31 17.12 -56.94
N LYS A 212 -5.16 16.12 -57.18
CA LYS A 212 -5.75 15.29 -56.12
C LYS A 212 -4.68 14.47 -55.39
N LEU A 213 -3.82 13.75 -56.12
CA LEU A 213 -2.70 12.98 -55.56
C LEU A 213 -1.75 13.85 -54.71
N LYS A 214 -1.55 15.11 -55.09
CA LYS A 214 -0.75 16.07 -54.31
C LYS A 214 -1.41 16.45 -52.99
N VAL A 215 -2.75 16.55 -52.95
CA VAL A 215 -3.52 16.75 -51.71
C VAL A 215 -3.49 15.50 -50.84
N ASP A 216 -3.72 14.32 -51.43
CA ASP A 216 -3.71 13.04 -50.72
C ASP A 216 -2.33 12.76 -50.09
N LEU A 217 -1.24 13.03 -50.84
CA LEU A 217 0.14 12.93 -50.34
C LEU A 217 0.40 13.87 -49.16
N LYS A 218 -0.06 15.13 -49.23
CA LYS A 218 0.08 16.09 -48.11
C LYS A 218 -0.73 15.63 -46.89
N THR A 219 -1.88 14.99 -47.09
CA THR A 219 -2.70 14.42 -46.01
C THR A 219 -2.06 13.18 -45.37
N GLU A 220 -1.35 12.33 -46.13
CA GLU A 220 -0.54 11.25 -45.56
C GLU A 220 0.69 11.79 -44.82
N GLN A 221 1.38 12.80 -45.35
CA GLN A 221 2.52 13.44 -44.66
C GLN A 221 2.11 13.99 -43.29
N THR A 222 0.96 14.68 -43.18
CA THR A 222 0.43 15.16 -41.90
C THR A 222 0.13 14.01 -40.93
N ARG A 223 -0.43 12.89 -41.43
CA ARG A 223 -0.71 11.70 -40.60
C ARG A 223 0.57 11.03 -40.09
N ASN A 224 1.62 10.96 -40.92
CA ASN A 224 2.91 10.42 -40.49
C ASN A 224 3.54 11.27 -39.37
N VAL A 225 3.54 12.60 -39.49
CA VAL A 225 4.03 13.50 -38.43
C VAL A 225 3.22 13.33 -37.13
N GLN A 226 1.90 13.16 -37.22
CA GLN A 226 1.06 12.85 -36.05
C GLN A 226 1.41 11.49 -35.41
N HIS A 227 1.67 10.46 -36.22
CA HIS A 227 2.10 9.15 -35.74
C HIS A 227 3.48 9.21 -35.06
N GLU A 228 4.47 9.87 -35.65
CA GLU A 228 5.80 10.08 -35.06
C GLU A 228 5.71 10.83 -33.71
N THR A 229 4.89 11.87 -33.64
CA THR A 229 4.63 12.62 -32.39
C THR A 229 4.06 11.69 -31.31
N LYS A 230 3.08 10.85 -31.66
CA LYS A 230 2.43 9.90 -30.75
C LYS A 230 3.39 8.78 -30.30
N ILE A 231 4.27 8.30 -31.18
CA ILE A 231 5.32 7.33 -30.85
C ILE A 231 6.33 7.96 -29.89
N SER A 232 6.73 9.21 -30.11
CA SER A 232 7.65 9.94 -29.22
C SER A 232 7.05 10.11 -27.81
N GLN A 233 5.78 10.54 -27.73
CA GLN A 233 5.04 10.63 -26.46
C GLN A 233 4.95 9.28 -25.74
N MET A 234 4.56 8.21 -26.45
CA MET A 234 4.45 6.87 -25.87
C MET A 234 5.81 6.32 -25.41
N THR A 235 6.90 6.67 -26.10
CA THR A 235 8.28 6.33 -25.71
C THR A 235 8.67 7.05 -24.41
N GLN A 236 8.30 8.32 -24.24
CA GLN A 236 8.50 9.04 -22.97
C GLN A 236 7.69 8.41 -21.83
N SER A 237 6.41 8.11 -22.05
CA SER A 237 5.58 7.43 -21.03
C SER A 237 6.15 6.07 -20.62
N LEU A 238 6.67 5.29 -21.57
CA LEU A 238 7.33 4.00 -21.29
C LEU A 238 8.61 4.15 -20.46
N ARG A 239 9.44 5.17 -20.72
CA ARG A 239 10.62 5.46 -19.89
C ARG A 239 10.23 5.81 -18.45
N MET A 240 9.21 6.65 -18.25
CA MET A 240 8.70 6.96 -16.91
C MET A 240 8.22 5.70 -16.17
N ILE A 241 7.53 4.77 -16.87
CA ILE A 241 7.07 3.49 -16.29
C ILE A 241 8.24 2.63 -15.79
N GLN A 242 9.40 2.66 -16.47
CA GLN A 242 10.60 1.93 -16.04
C GLN A 242 11.28 2.55 -14.81
N GLU A 243 11.13 3.86 -14.58
CA GLU A 243 11.65 4.52 -13.38
C GLU A 243 10.76 4.33 -12.14
N TYR A 244 9.47 3.98 -12.31
CA TYR A 244 8.62 3.63 -11.17
C TYR A 244 8.92 2.22 -10.64
N GLY A 245 9.06 2.13 -9.32
CA GLY A 245 9.14 0.87 -8.59
C GLY A 245 8.62 1.06 -7.17
N SER A 246 7.94 0.06 -6.64
CA SER A 246 7.46 0.04 -5.26
C SER A 246 8.39 -0.78 -4.38
N SER A 247 8.58 -0.36 -3.13
CA SER A 247 9.43 -1.08 -2.18
C SER A 247 8.61 -1.99 -1.27
N TYR A 248 9.22 -3.10 -0.86
CA TYR A 248 8.71 -3.99 0.19
C TYR A 248 9.87 -4.59 0.96
N ILE A 249 9.64 -4.97 2.21
CA ILE A 249 10.61 -5.76 2.98
C ILE A 249 10.21 -7.23 2.85
N ARG A 250 11.18 -8.10 2.54
CA ARG A 250 11.05 -9.54 2.65
C ARG A 250 11.66 -9.98 3.97
N TRP A 251 10.84 -10.49 4.88
CA TRP A 251 11.28 -10.93 6.20
C TRP A 251 11.65 -12.42 6.20
N GLY A 252 12.70 -12.78 6.93
CA GLY A 252 13.29 -14.12 6.94
C GLY A 252 14.15 -14.42 5.71
N ARG A 253 14.60 -13.44 4.93
CA ARG A 253 15.42 -13.66 3.71
C ARG A 253 16.38 -12.52 3.46
N THR A 254 17.58 -12.82 2.97
CA THR A 254 18.60 -11.83 2.57
C THR A 254 18.51 -11.41 1.10
N GLN A 255 17.69 -12.09 0.29
CA GLN A 255 17.53 -11.87 -1.15
C GLN A 255 16.08 -11.62 -1.55
N CYS A 256 15.86 -10.92 -2.67
CA CYS A 256 14.53 -10.74 -3.27
C CYS A 256 14.21 -11.87 -4.25
N ASP A 257 12.93 -12.26 -4.35
CA ASP A 257 12.50 -13.31 -5.29
C ASP A 257 11.91 -12.74 -6.58
N GLY A 258 12.12 -13.45 -7.69
CA GLY A 258 11.49 -13.17 -8.98
C GLY A 258 12.27 -12.19 -9.87
N ALA A 259 12.20 -12.40 -11.19
CA ALA A 259 12.98 -11.67 -12.20
C ALA A 259 12.67 -10.16 -12.33
N ASN A 260 11.67 -9.66 -11.60
CA ASN A 260 11.26 -8.24 -11.62
C ASN A 260 11.56 -7.52 -10.28
N SER A 261 12.09 -8.20 -9.27
CA SER A 261 12.52 -7.56 -8.03
C SER A 261 14.03 -7.31 -8.02
N GLU A 262 14.45 -6.31 -7.26
CA GLU A 262 15.84 -5.90 -7.12
C GLU A 262 16.16 -5.66 -5.64
N LEU A 263 17.27 -6.21 -5.17
CA LEU A 263 17.76 -6.01 -3.81
C LEU A 263 18.30 -4.58 -3.66
N VAL A 264 17.73 -3.83 -2.72
CA VAL A 264 18.24 -2.51 -2.31
C VAL A 264 19.31 -2.68 -1.24
N TYR A 265 19.02 -3.47 -0.20
CA TYR A 265 19.99 -3.97 0.77
C TYR A 265 19.45 -5.21 1.49
N SER A 266 20.37 -6.05 1.99
CA SER A 266 20.10 -7.08 2.99
C SER A 266 20.43 -6.56 4.39
N GLY A 267 19.78 -7.12 5.41
CA GLY A 267 19.82 -6.60 6.77
C GLY A 267 19.42 -7.60 7.85
N TYR A 268 19.43 -7.09 9.07
CA TYR A 268 18.92 -7.73 10.29
C TYR A 268 17.51 -7.21 10.57
N ALA A 269 16.54 -8.09 10.82
CA ALA A 269 15.28 -7.65 11.39
C ALA A 269 15.51 -7.22 12.84
N ALA A 270 14.87 -6.11 13.22
CA ALA A 270 15.04 -5.54 14.54
C ALA A 270 13.78 -4.80 15.01
N GLY A 271 13.55 -4.76 16.32
CA GLY A 271 12.35 -4.17 16.91
C GLY A 271 12.51 -3.84 18.39
N GLN A 272 11.37 -3.77 19.09
CA GLN A 272 11.33 -3.56 20.53
C GLN A 272 11.55 -4.90 21.28
N ILE A 273 12.31 -4.86 22.38
CA ILE A 273 12.47 -6.01 23.28
C ILE A 273 11.11 -6.55 23.76
N TYR A 274 10.95 -7.88 23.75
CA TYR A 274 9.70 -8.57 24.06
C TYR A 274 9.19 -8.27 25.48
N TYR A 275 10.10 -8.06 26.43
CA TYR A 275 9.80 -7.86 27.85
C TYR A 275 10.83 -6.93 28.52
N ASP A 276 10.48 -6.34 29.67
CA ASP A 276 11.41 -5.62 30.55
C ASP A 276 10.96 -5.83 32.00
N SER A 277 11.73 -6.61 32.74
CA SER A 277 11.42 -7.02 34.11
C SER A 277 11.53 -5.88 35.13
N LYS A 278 12.13 -4.74 34.74
CA LYS A 278 12.48 -3.66 35.68
C LYS A 278 11.41 -2.57 35.77
N TYR A 279 10.53 -2.47 34.77
CA TYR A 279 9.49 -1.44 34.70
C TYR A 279 8.18 -2.00 34.12
N THR A 280 7.42 -2.74 34.94
CA THR A 280 6.11 -3.32 34.61
C THR A 280 5.06 -2.30 34.11
N THR A 281 5.29 -1.01 34.30
CA THR A 281 4.39 0.10 33.97
C THR A 281 4.85 0.99 32.80
N ARG A 282 6.00 0.70 32.14
CA ARG A 282 6.50 1.51 31.02
C ARG A 282 6.14 0.92 29.65
N PHE A 283 4.89 1.15 29.25
CA PHE A 283 4.40 0.86 27.90
C PHE A 283 4.76 2.02 26.97
N GLY A 284 5.94 1.95 26.33
CA GLY A 284 6.40 3.02 25.44
C GLY A 284 7.64 2.65 24.64
N GLY A 285 7.43 2.37 23.36
CA GLY A 285 8.46 2.23 22.33
C GLY A 285 7.79 2.06 20.97
N PRO A 286 8.52 2.22 19.86
CA PRO A 286 7.96 2.02 18.52
C PRO A 286 7.62 0.54 18.31
N GLY A 287 6.34 0.23 18.08
CA GLY A 287 5.89 -1.14 17.75
C GLY A 287 6.24 -1.60 16.33
N ASN A 288 7.00 -0.80 15.57
CA ASN A 288 7.37 -1.10 14.20
C ASN A 288 8.64 -1.96 14.16
N MET A 289 8.60 -3.06 13.40
CA MET A 289 9.78 -3.83 13.05
C MET A 289 10.50 -3.17 11.87
N LEU A 290 11.83 -3.05 11.96
CA LEU A 290 12.68 -2.42 10.96
C LEU A 290 13.63 -3.46 10.36
N CYS A 291 14.00 -3.24 9.10
CA CYS A 291 15.11 -3.94 8.47
C CYS A 291 16.34 -3.05 8.55
N LEU A 292 17.34 -3.44 9.33
CA LEU A 292 18.57 -2.66 9.54
C LEU A 292 19.64 -3.11 8.53
N PRO A 293 20.19 -2.22 7.68
CA PRO A 293 21.21 -2.61 6.71
C PRO A 293 22.42 -3.28 7.35
N ASN A 294 23.03 -4.24 6.65
CA ASN A 294 24.26 -4.91 7.07
C ASN A 294 25.47 -3.96 7.24
N ASN A 295 25.38 -2.74 6.70
CA ASN A 295 26.41 -1.71 6.68
C ASN A 295 25.87 -0.36 7.23
N PRO A 296 25.51 -0.26 8.52
CA PRO A 296 24.89 0.93 9.07
C PRO A 296 25.88 2.10 9.23
N GLU A 297 25.43 3.32 8.90
CA GLU A 297 26.14 4.54 9.26
C GLU A 297 25.77 4.95 10.70
N LEU A 298 26.76 4.96 11.60
CA LEU A 298 26.55 5.26 13.02
C LEU A 298 27.00 6.68 13.38
N SER A 299 26.24 7.32 14.27
CA SER A 299 26.63 8.62 14.85
C SER A 299 27.84 8.45 15.78
N ASN A 300 28.70 9.46 15.85
CA ASN A 300 29.79 9.53 16.83
C ASN A 300 29.31 9.84 18.27
N ARG A 301 28.00 10.02 18.48
CA ARG A 301 27.38 10.28 19.78
C ARG A 301 26.84 8.99 20.39
N THR A 302 27.24 8.67 21.61
CA THR A 302 26.62 7.59 22.39
C THR A 302 25.14 7.87 22.63
N ALA A 303 24.28 6.90 22.31
CA ALA A 303 22.85 7.00 22.60
C ALA A 303 22.59 7.04 24.11
N PRO A 304 21.66 7.85 24.62
CA PRO A 304 21.39 7.97 26.06
C PRO A 304 20.62 6.78 26.67
N GLY A 305 20.46 5.66 25.95
CA GLY A 305 19.82 4.43 26.45
C GLY A 305 18.30 4.48 26.68
N ASN A 306 17.65 5.61 26.38
CA ASN A 306 16.21 5.81 26.62
C ASN A 306 15.29 5.20 25.55
N SER A 307 15.85 4.81 24.40
CA SER A 307 15.16 4.15 23.29
C SER A 307 16.16 3.25 22.59
N ASN A 308 15.96 1.94 22.72
CA ASN A 308 16.86 0.92 22.20
C ASN A 308 16.12 0.09 21.14
N ILE A 309 16.86 -0.33 20.12
CA ILE A 309 16.41 -1.29 19.12
C ILE A 309 17.21 -2.59 19.31
N TYR A 310 16.53 -3.72 19.14
CA TYR A 310 17.04 -5.05 19.48
C TYR A 310 16.87 -6.00 18.30
N GLY A 311 17.74 -7.01 18.17
CA GLY A 311 17.63 -8.02 17.12
C GLY A 311 16.35 -8.83 17.22
N SER A 312 15.80 -9.26 16.08
CA SER A 312 14.63 -10.13 16.02
C SER A 312 15.02 -11.60 15.91
N GLU A 313 14.40 -12.45 16.73
CA GLU A 313 14.67 -13.89 16.78
C GLU A 313 13.39 -14.69 16.47
N PHE A 314 13.51 -15.82 15.78
CA PHE A 314 12.43 -16.79 15.68
C PHE A 314 12.38 -17.66 16.95
N GLU A 315 11.28 -17.63 17.73
CA GLU A 315 11.17 -18.47 18.95
C GLU A 315 10.44 -19.81 18.71
N GLU A 316 9.94 -20.04 17.50
CA GLU A 316 9.23 -21.28 17.14
C GLU A 316 9.89 -22.01 15.96
N SER A 317 9.95 -23.34 16.04
CA SER A 317 10.37 -24.22 14.93
C SER A 317 9.29 -24.41 13.84
N THR A 318 8.22 -23.61 13.89
CA THR A 318 7.10 -23.63 12.92
C THR A 318 7.49 -22.97 11.59
N PHE A 319 8.39 -21.99 11.64
CA PHE A 319 8.97 -21.28 10.50
C PHE A 319 9.92 -22.16 9.66
N GLY A 320 10.59 -23.14 10.25
CA GLY A 320 11.43 -24.11 9.54
C GLY A 320 12.13 -25.11 10.45
N HIS A 321 12.71 -26.17 9.88
CA HIS A 321 13.53 -27.11 10.64
C HIS A 321 14.81 -26.41 11.12
N GLY A 322 14.93 -26.22 12.43
CA GLY A 322 16.05 -25.50 13.05
C GLY A 322 15.78 -24.02 13.32
N SER A 323 14.64 -23.45 12.92
CA SER A 323 14.35 -22.01 13.05
C SER A 323 14.11 -21.50 14.47
N ARG A 324 14.57 -22.15 15.53
CA ARG A 324 14.32 -21.71 16.90
C ARG A 324 15.59 -21.14 17.51
N GLN A 325 15.48 -19.94 18.07
CA GLN A 325 16.60 -19.15 18.62
C GLN A 325 17.59 -18.74 17.52
N GLU A 326 17.04 -18.48 16.33
CA GLU A 326 17.77 -18.02 15.15
C GLU A 326 17.40 -16.56 14.87
N ASP A 327 18.42 -15.72 14.72
CA ASP A 327 18.31 -14.34 14.25
C ASP A 327 17.61 -14.27 12.88
N VAL A 328 16.73 -13.27 12.72
CA VAL A 328 15.84 -13.12 11.58
C VAL A 328 16.48 -12.18 10.52
N PRO A 329 16.90 -12.67 9.34
CA PRO A 329 17.38 -11.81 8.27
C PRO A 329 16.23 -11.07 7.56
N CYS A 330 16.56 -10.00 6.86
CA CYS A 330 15.61 -9.26 6.04
C CYS A 330 16.26 -8.70 4.77
N ALA A 331 15.42 -8.35 3.79
CA ALA A 331 15.84 -7.70 2.55
C ALA A 331 14.86 -6.58 2.19
N LEU A 332 15.37 -5.37 1.96
CA LEU A 332 14.59 -4.32 1.30
C LEU A 332 14.67 -4.54 -0.21
N CYS A 333 13.51 -4.77 -0.82
CA CYS A 333 13.34 -5.09 -2.22
C CYS A 333 12.61 -3.96 -2.96
N ARG A 334 12.98 -3.74 -4.23
CA ARG A 334 12.29 -2.86 -5.17
C ARG A 334 11.66 -3.71 -6.27
N SER A 335 10.32 -3.69 -6.39
CA SER A 335 9.61 -4.29 -7.52
C SER A 335 9.64 -3.32 -8.72
N ARG A 336 10.10 -3.78 -9.88
CA ARG A 336 10.23 -3.00 -11.12
C ARG A 336 8.94 -3.00 -11.93
N ASN A 337 8.60 -1.85 -12.53
CA ASN A 337 7.36 -1.66 -13.29
C ASN A 337 6.12 -1.97 -12.42
N SER A 338 6.16 -1.51 -11.17
CA SER A 338 5.06 -1.60 -10.20
C SER A 338 5.02 -0.31 -9.39
N THR A 339 3.82 0.20 -9.11
CA THR A 339 3.61 1.48 -8.42
C THR A 339 3.22 1.32 -6.96
N THR A 340 2.83 0.11 -6.54
CA THR A 340 2.44 -0.18 -5.17
C THR A 340 2.72 -1.64 -4.80
N SER A 341 3.09 -1.85 -3.55
CA SER A 341 3.25 -3.17 -2.91
C SER A 341 2.45 -3.22 -1.62
N VAL A 342 1.89 -4.40 -1.29
CA VAL A 342 1.04 -4.61 -0.12
C VAL A 342 1.20 -6.02 0.43
N MET A 343 1.17 -6.16 1.76
CA MET A 343 0.99 -7.45 2.44
C MET A 343 -0.51 -7.75 2.55
N ILE A 344 -0.92 -8.92 2.04
CA ILE A 344 -2.27 -9.45 2.18
C ILE A 344 -2.22 -10.62 3.17
N PRO A 345 -2.71 -10.43 4.41
CA PRO A 345 -2.82 -11.52 5.38
C PRO A 345 -3.97 -12.47 4.99
N GLY A 346 -3.92 -13.69 5.53
CA GLY A 346 -4.88 -14.76 5.26
C GLY A 346 -4.85 -15.31 3.84
N ARG A 347 -3.80 -15.08 3.03
CA ARG A 347 -3.70 -15.60 1.65
C ARG A 347 -2.29 -16.00 1.31
N LYS A 348 -2.11 -16.97 0.40
CA LYS A 348 -0.83 -17.29 -0.26
C LYS A 348 -0.79 -16.84 -1.72
N THR A 349 -1.94 -16.42 -2.27
CA THR A 349 -2.10 -15.91 -3.64
C THR A 349 -2.63 -14.48 -3.68
N CYS A 350 -2.06 -13.66 -4.56
CA CYS A 350 -2.53 -12.30 -4.81
C CYS A 350 -3.86 -12.27 -5.59
N PHE A 351 -4.63 -11.19 -5.42
CA PHE A 351 -5.84 -10.95 -6.21
C PHE A 351 -5.53 -10.73 -7.70
N LYS A 352 -6.54 -10.92 -8.56
CA LYS A 352 -6.39 -10.86 -10.02
C LYS A 352 -5.68 -9.58 -10.50
N GLY A 353 -4.64 -9.76 -11.31
CA GLY A 353 -3.85 -8.66 -11.87
C GLY A 353 -2.90 -7.98 -10.88
N TRP A 354 -2.61 -8.60 -9.74
CA TRP A 354 -1.42 -8.32 -8.92
C TRP A 354 -0.38 -9.43 -9.17
N LYS A 355 0.92 -9.11 -9.02
CA LYS A 355 2.03 -10.07 -9.06
C LYS A 355 2.35 -10.50 -7.63
N ILE A 356 2.75 -11.76 -7.44
CA ILE A 356 3.30 -12.24 -6.17
C ILE A 356 4.77 -11.83 -6.11
N GLU A 357 5.19 -11.21 -5.01
CA GLU A 357 6.59 -10.97 -4.68
C GLU A 357 7.11 -12.13 -3.82
N TYR A 358 6.43 -12.46 -2.70
CA TYR A 358 6.67 -13.67 -1.91
C TYR A 358 5.43 -14.05 -1.08
N ASN A 359 5.43 -15.23 -0.45
CA ASN A 359 4.42 -15.65 0.52
C ASN A 359 5.02 -16.47 1.67
N GLY A 360 4.26 -16.61 2.75
CA GLY A 360 4.62 -17.43 3.91
C GLY A 360 3.63 -17.31 5.06
N LEU A 361 4.15 -17.15 6.27
CA LEU A 361 3.40 -17.16 7.52
C LEU A 361 3.31 -15.75 8.11
N LEU A 362 2.13 -15.35 8.56
CA LEU A 362 1.98 -14.13 9.33
C LEU A 362 2.59 -14.35 10.72
N ALA A 363 3.42 -13.41 11.15
CA ALA A 363 4.09 -13.43 12.43
C ALA A 363 3.93 -12.11 13.16
N SER A 364 4.06 -12.16 14.48
CA SER A 364 4.22 -11.00 15.36
C SER A 364 4.90 -11.44 16.66
N SER A 365 5.07 -10.54 17.63
CA SER A 365 5.50 -10.97 18.96
C SER A 365 4.37 -11.69 19.72
N CYS A 366 4.70 -12.29 20.86
CA CYS A 366 3.73 -13.02 21.66
C CYS A 366 2.60 -12.12 22.19
N ASN A 367 1.50 -12.72 22.65
CA ASN A 367 0.30 -12.09 23.21
C ASN A 367 0.47 -11.50 24.62
N THR A 368 1.62 -11.73 25.26
CA THR A 368 2.03 -11.08 26.52
C THR A 368 3.25 -10.16 26.35
N CYS A 369 3.71 -9.96 25.11
CA CYS A 369 4.95 -9.24 24.80
C CYS A 369 4.70 -7.73 24.65
N LYS A 370 5.76 -6.93 24.48
CA LYS A 370 5.60 -5.50 24.13
C LYS A 370 4.99 -5.33 22.72
N ALA A 371 4.46 -4.13 22.48
CA ALA A 371 3.77 -3.81 21.25
C ALA A 371 4.68 -4.07 20.03
N SER A 372 4.16 -4.76 19.02
CA SER A 372 4.92 -5.16 17.83
C SER A 372 4.14 -4.92 16.53
N SER A 373 4.61 -5.43 15.39
CA SER A 373 3.92 -5.36 14.11
C SER A 373 3.58 -6.75 13.62
N TYR A 374 2.42 -6.91 12.97
CA TYR A 374 2.20 -8.05 12.10
C TYR A 374 3.10 -7.94 10.86
N VAL A 375 3.85 -8.99 10.56
CA VAL A 375 4.78 -9.07 9.43
C VAL A 375 4.60 -10.39 8.69
N CYS A 376 4.86 -10.38 7.38
CA CYS A 376 4.84 -11.60 6.58
C CYS A 376 6.25 -12.18 6.49
N VAL A 377 6.50 -13.29 7.18
CA VAL A 377 7.76 -14.04 7.10
C VAL A 377 7.69 -14.97 5.88
N ASP A 378 8.76 -15.05 5.11
CA ASP A 378 8.86 -15.96 3.96
C ASP A 378 8.62 -17.42 4.37
N LYS A 379 7.92 -18.19 3.53
CA LYS A 379 7.61 -19.62 3.76
C LYS A 379 8.84 -20.51 3.99
N ASN A 380 10.01 -20.07 3.52
CA ASN A 380 11.27 -20.80 3.56
C ASN A 380 12.33 -19.85 4.14
N PRO A 381 12.33 -19.50 5.42
CA PRO A 381 13.25 -18.50 5.94
C PRO A 381 14.70 -18.99 5.94
N GLU A 382 15.61 -18.03 5.81
CA GLU A 382 17.04 -18.12 6.10
C GLU A 382 17.30 -17.74 7.58
N TYR A 383 18.48 -18.10 8.07
CA TYR A 383 18.99 -17.80 9.41
C TYR A 383 20.36 -17.12 9.28
N ILE A 384 20.80 -16.41 10.32
CA ILE A 384 22.07 -15.67 10.31
C ILE A 384 23.16 -16.53 10.95
N PRO A 385 24.24 -16.91 10.24
CA PRO A 385 25.29 -17.77 10.80
C PRO A 385 25.92 -17.16 12.06
N GLY A 386 25.87 -17.88 13.19
CA GLY A 386 26.33 -17.38 14.49
C GLY A 386 25.33 -16.50 15.25
N GLY A 387 24.12 -16.30 14.73
CA GLY A 387 22.97 -15.71 15.42
C GLY A 387 22.06 -16.77 16.06
N GLU A 388 22.68 -17.86 16.52
CA GLU A 388 22.06 -19.06 17.12
C GLU A 388 21.89 -18.91 18.65
N THR A 389 22.09 -17.70 19.18
CA THR A 389 22.01 -17.39 20.60
C THR A 389 20.60 -17.03 21.01
N ASN A 390 20.13 -17.64 22.11
CA ASN A 390 18.84 -17.30 22.72
C ASN A 390 18.97 -16.03 23.56
N ASP A 391 19.08 -14.87 22.91
CA ASP A 391 19.25 -13.57 23.54
C ASP A 391 17.93 -12.99 24.08
N ASN A 392 16.78 -13.54 23.69
CA ASN A 392 15.43 -13.16 24.16
C ASN A 392 15.17 -11.65 23.98
N GLN A 393 15.30 -11.19 22.76
CA GLN A 393 15.22 -9.80 22.33
C GLN A 393 13.87 -9.50 21.67
N ASN A 394 13.77 -9.36 20.34
CA ASN A 394 12.51 -9.11 19.65
C ASN A 394 11.94 -10.42 19.07
N LEU A 395 11.28 -11.20 19.92
CA LEU A 395 10.78 -12.53 19.58
C LEU A 395 9.62 -12.50 18.55
N LEU A 396 9.72 -13.33 17.51
CA LEU A 396 8.66 -13.62 16.53
C LEU A 396 8.06 -15.02 16.72
N TYR A 397 6.73 -15.06 16.65
CA TYR A 397 5.87 -16.24 16.77
C TYR A 397 4.89 -16.29 15.59
N THR A 398 4.45 -17.48 15.21
CA THR A 398 3.39 -17.63 14.20
C THR A 398 2.04 -17.12 14.74
N THR A 399 1.37 -16.29 13.96
CA THR A 399 0.05 -15.74 14.30
C THR A 399 -1.06 -16.70 13.88
N GLY A 400 -2.00 -16.97 14.79
CA GLY A 400 -3.25 -17.66 14.46
C GLY A 400 -4.51 -16.85 14.77
N THR A 401 -5.64 -17.23 14.17
CA THR A 401 -6.90 -16.48 14.28
C THR A 401 -7.74 -16.92 15.49
N ILE A 402 -8.31 -15.97 16.23
CA ILE A 402 -9.31 -16.24 17.28
C ILE A 402 -10.70 -15.85 16.80
N CYS A 403 -11.65 -16.77 16.93
CA CYS A 403 -13.06 -16.55 16.62
C CYS A 403 -13.74 -15.71 17.71
N GLY A 404 -14.55 -14.75 17.29
CA GLY A 404 -15.18 -13.73 18.14
C GLY A 404 -15.74 -12.66 17.21
N SER A 405 -15.26 -11.42 17.32
CA SER A 405 -15.46 -10.32 16.36
C SER A 405 -14.81 -10.62 15.00
N LEU A 406 -14.01 -11.71 14.90
CA LEU A 406 -13.58 -12.30 13.64
C LEU A 406 -14.55 -13.42 13.23
N PRO A 407 -15.28 -13.29 12.10
CA PRO A 407 -16.28 -14.27 11.70
C PRO A 407 -15.73 -15.65 11.35
N CYS A 408 -16.30 -16.68 11.98
CA CYS A 408 -15.97 -18.08 11.76
C CYS A 408 -17.25 -18.88 11.42
N PRO A 409 -17.43 -19.38 10.18
CA PRO A 409 -16.55 -19.25 9.00
C PRO A 409 -16.50 -17.82 8.43
N PRO A 410 -15.53 -17.48 7.55
CA PRO A 410 -14.55 -18.36 6.91
C PRO A 410 -13.27 -18.59 7.72
N TYR A 411 -13.11 -17.90 8.86
CA TYR A 411 -11.97 -18.12 9.75
C TYR A 411 -12.20 -19.33 10.66
N HIS A 412 -11.11 -19.80 11.28
CA HIS A 412 -11.12 -20.94 12.21
C HIS A 412 -10.22 -20.67 13.40
N ASN A 413 -10.63 -21.13 14.57
CA ASN A 413 -9.94 -20.85 15.83
C ASN A 413 -8.58 -21.55 15.86
N ASN A 414 -7.54 -20.83 16.28
CA ASN A 414 -6.16 -21.30 16.47
C ASN A 414 -5.44 -21.83 15.21
N LEU A 415 -5.91 -21.59 13.99
CA LEU A 415 -5.14 -21.95 12.78
C LEU A 415 -4.10 -20.88 12.44
N GLU A 416 -2.89 -21.29 12.06
CA GLU A 416 -1.85 -20.36 11.56
C GLU A 416 -2.38 -19.58 10.33
N LEU A 417 -2.14 -18.27 10.33
CA LEU A 417 -2.58 -17.37 9.27
C LEU A 417 -1.48 -17.22 8.21
N LEU A 418 -1.80 -17.56 6.95
CA LEU A 418 -0.87 -17.36 5.83
C LEU A 418 -0.76 -15.87 5.47
N CYS A 419 0.25 -15.50 4.68
CA CYS A 419 0.40 -14.16 4.13
C CYS A 419 1.07 -14.17 2.75
N VAL A 420 0.80 -13.13 1.95
CA VAL A 420 1.42 -12.91 0.65
C VAL A 420 1.72 -11.43 0.46
N VAL A 421 2.92 -11.11 -0.05
CA VAL A 421 3.26 -9.75 -0.48
C VAL A 421 3.08 -9.66 -1.99
N CYS A 422 2.35 -8.63 -2.41
CA CYS A 422 1.86 -8.45 -3.77
C CYS A 422 2.29 -7.08 -4.32
N SER A 423 2.56 -7.00 -5.62
CA SER A 423 2.81 -5.73 -6.34
C SER A 423 1.87 -5.53 -7.53
N LYS A 424 1.72 -4.28 -8.00
CA LYS A 424 0.85 -3.95 -9.14
C LYS A 424 1.40 -2.83 -10.02
#